data_AF-A0A842S7J9-F1
#
_entry.id   AF-A0A842S7J9-F1
#
_cell.length_a   1.000
_cell.length_b   1.000
_cell.length_c   1.000
_cell.angle_alpha   90.00
_cell.angle_beta   90.00
_cell.angle_gamma   90.00
#
_symmetry.space_group_name_H-M   'P 1'
#
loop_
_entity.id
_entity.type
_entity.pdbx_description
1 polymer ?
#
loop_
_entity_poly.entity_id
_entity_poly.type
_entity_poly.pdbx_seq_one_letter_code
_entity_poly.pdbx_strand_id
1 'polypeptide(L)' 'MSQQEVYQFLKRNPKGWFTSKQIAERLDASVGSVTCNLKKLRKSSEVNFKMNPERKNQFIYKFKK' A
#
# COMPACT_ATOMS: atom_id res chain seq x y z
N MET A 1 9.82 -5.73 -8.54
CA MET A 1 9.28 -5.39 -7.21
C MET A 1 8.17 -6.35 -6.83
N SER A 2 8.29 -6.96 -5.66
CA SER A 2 7.50 -8.09 -5.17
C SER A 2 6.43 -7.65 -4.16
N GLN A 3 5.45 -8.51 -3.93
CA GLN A 3 4.45 -8.30 -2.87
C GLN A 3 5.09 -8.14 -1.49
N GLN A 4 6.19 -8.87 -1.23
CA GLN A 4 6.90 -8.84 0.04
C GLN A 4 7.56 -7.50 0.30
N GLU A 5 8.12 -6.84 -0.72
CA GLU A 5 8.71 -5.49 -0.57
C GLU A 5 7.65 -4.45 -0.18
N VAL A 6 6.46 -4.50 -0.79
CA VAL A 6 5.33 -3.62 -0.42
C VAL A 6 4.89 -3.88 1.02
N TYR A 7 4.80 -5.15 1.41
CA TYR A 7 4.45 -5.53 2.78
C TYR A 7 5.50 -5.04 3.78
N GLN A 8 6.78 -5.24 3.50
CA GLN A 8 7.88 -4.78 4.36
C GLN A 8 7.92 -3.25 4.47
N PHE A 9 7.64 -2.52 3.40
CA PHE A 9 7.52 -1.06 3.45
C PHE A 9 6.44 -0.62 4.47
N LEU A 10 5.24 -1.22 4.39
CA LEU A 10 4.16 -0.92 5.33
C LEU A 10 4.54 -1.33 6.76
N LYS A 11 5.15 -2.51 6.94
CA LYS A 11 5.62 -3.02 8.23
C LYS A 11 6.65 -2.11 8.89
N ARG A 12 7.57 -1.54 8.11
CA ARG A 12 8.57 -0.55 8.59
C ARG A 12 7.94 0.80 8.93
N ASN A 13 6.76 1.11 8.39
CA ASN A 13 6.05 2.36 8.61
C ASN A 13 4.64 2.13 9.22
N PRO A 14 4.52 1.47 10.39
CA PRO A 14 3.26 0.91 10.86
C PRO A 14 2.23 1.97 11.29
N LYS A 15 2.66 3.22 11.49
CA LYS A 15 1.78 4.34 11.89
C LYS A 15 1.17 5.07 10.69
N GLY A 16 1.83 5.03 9.53
CA GLY A 16 1.49 5.83 8.36
C GLY A 16 0.41 5.21 7.48
N TRP A 17 -0.38 6.07 6.85
CA TRP A 17 -1.26 5.71 5.74
C TRP A 17 -0.63 6.18 4.45
N PHE A 18 -0.54 5.30 3.46
CA PHE A 18 0.15 5.58 2.19
C PHE A 18 -0.73 5.26 1.00
N THR A 19 -0.68 6.11 -0.02
CA THR A 19 -1.25 5.81 -1.34
C THR A 19 -0.35 4.86 -2.12
N SER A 20 -0.89 4.19 -3.14
CA SER A 20 -0.08 3.38 -4.07
C SER A 20 1.01 4.20 -4.76
N LYS A 21 0.78 5.49 -5.03
CA LYS A 21 1.76 6.41 -5.61
C LYS A 21 2.94 6.67 -4.68
N GLN A 22 2.66 6.99 -3.40
CA GLN A 22 3.72 7.22 -2.41
C GLN A 22 4.57 5.97 -2.18
N ILE A 23 3.95 4.80 -2.12
CA ILE A 23 4.67 3.53 -1.98
C ILE A 23 5.55 3.28 -3.20
N ALA A 24 5.03 3.55 -4.41
CA ALA A 24 5.75 3.40 -5.66
C ALA A 24 6.99 4.31 -5.73
N GLU A 25 6.85 5.58 -5.35
CA GLU A 25 7.97 6.53 -5.27
C GLU A 25 9.04 6.08 -4.26
N ARG A 26 8.62 5.56 -3.11
CA ARG A 26 9.56 5.11 -2.06
C ARG A 26 10.27 3.80 -2.38
N LEU A 27 9.66 2.96 -3.20
CA LEU A 27 10.23 1.68 -3.63
C LEU A 27 10.87 1.74 -5.02
N ASP A 28 10.95 2.92 -5.62
CA ASP A 28 11.40 3.14 -7.00
C ASP A 28 10.77 2.14 -7.99
N ALA A 29 9.44 2.04 -7.93
CA ALA A 29 8.68 1.03 -8.66
C ALA A 29 7.48 1.65 -9.38
N SER A 30 6.89 0.91 -10.31
CA SER A 30 5.70 1.39 -11.02
C SER A 30 4.45 1.35 -10.13
N VAL A 31 3.61 2.39 -10.23
CA VAL A 31 2.34 2.49 -9.50
C VAL A 31 1.41 1.31 -9.81
N GLY A 32 1.42 0.83 -11.05
CA GLY A 32 0.64 -0.34 -11.47
C GLY A 32 1.05 -1.61 -10.73
N SER A 33 2.36 -1.89 -10.64
CA SER A 33 2.88 -3.05 -9.91
C SER A 33 2.53 -2.98 -8.42
N VAL A 34 2.73 -1.81 -7.78
CA VAL A 34 2.33 -1.58 -6.38
C VAL A 34 0.83 -1.82 -6.19
N THR A 35 0.01 -1.30 -7.09
CA THR A 35 -1.45 -1.45 -7.01
C THR A 35 -1.88 -2.92 -7.11
N CYS A 36 -1.27 -3.70 -7.99
CA CYS A 36 -1.51 -5.14 -8.10
C CYS A 36 -1.13 -5.88 -6.80
N ASN A 37 0.03 -5.57 -6.21
CA ASN A 37 0.46 -6.17 -4.95
C ASN A 37 -0.45 -5.77 -3.78
N LEU A 38 -0.84 -4.50 -3.66
CA LEU A 38 -1.78 -4.03 -2.64
C LEU A 38 -3.16 -4.66 -2.77
N LYS A 39 -3.65 -4.91 -4.00
CA LYS A 39 -4.89 -5.65 -4.23
C LYS A 39 -4.80 -7.08 -3.69
N LYS A 40 -3.65 -7.77 -3.85
CA LYS A 40 -3.42 -9.11 -3.30
C LYS A 40 -3.39 -9.09 -1.77
N LEU A 41 -2.61 -8.18 -1.18
CA LEU A 41 -2.52 -8.00 0.28
C LEU A 41 -3.87 -7.65 0.91
N ARG A 42 -4.70 -6.89 0.18
CA ARG A 42 -6.08 -6.61 0.59
C ARG A 42 -6.94 -7.88 0.60
N LYS A 43 -6.85 -8.70 -0.44
CA LYS A 43 -7.60 -9.97 -0.52
C LYS A 43 -7.16 -10.94 0.59
N SER A 44 -5.88 -11.00 0.92
CA SER A 44 -5.38 -11.82 2.04
C SER A 44 -5.57 -11.18 3.42
N SER A 45 -6.17 -9.98 3.50
CA SER A 45 -6.39 -9.25 4.75
C SER A 45 -5.12 -9.02 5.59
N GLU A 46 -3.97 -8.90 4.94
CA GLU A 46 -2.65 -8.65 5.55
C GLU A 46 -2.38 -7.18 5.83
N VAL A 47 -3.17 -6.28 5.24
CA VAL A 47 -3.02 -4.82 5.38
C VAL A 47 -4.37 -4.17 5.63
N ASN A 48 -4.37 -3.08 6.38
CA ASN A 48 -5.52 -2.22 6.53
C ASN A 48 -5.60 -1.28 5.32
N PHE A 49 -6.81 -1.01 4.84
CA PHE A 49 -7.05 -0.07 3.75
C PHE A 49 -8.33 0.72 4.01
N LYS A 50 -8.38 1.95 3.50
CA LYS A 50 -9.60 2.78 3.51
C LYS A 50 -9.58 3.76 2.34
N MET A 51 -10.74 4.34 2.02
CA MET A 51 -10.80 5.44 1.06
C MET A 51 -10.00 6.64 1.58
N ASN A 52 -9.33 7.33 0.67
CA ASN A 52 -8.61 8.56 0.98
C ASN A 52 -9.65 9.66 1.27
N PRO A 53 -9.61 10.30 2.46
CA PRO A 53 -10.54 11.36 2.81
C PRO A 53 -10.40 12.60 1.92
N GLU A 54 -9.20 12.86 1.38
CA GLU A 54 -8.91 14.06 0.57
C GLU A 54 -9.17 13.86 -0.92
N ARG A 55 -9.16 12.60 -1.39
CA ARG A 55 -9.34 12.27 -2.82
C ARG A 55 -10.30 11.11 -2.99
N LYS A 56 -11.47 11.41 -3.58
CA LYS A 56 -12.46 10.39 -3.96
C LYS A 56 -11.82 9.34 -4.90
N ASN A 57 -12.26 8.09 -4.79
CA ASN A 57 -11.80 6.94 -5.58
C ASN A 57 -10.32 6.55 -5.44
N GLN A 58 -9.62 7.05 -4.41
CA GLN A 58 -8.27 6.61 -4.07
C GLN A 58 -8.28 5.81 -2.76
N PHE A 59 -7.49 4.74 -2.68
CA PHE A 59 -7.26 4.01 -1.43
C PHE A 59 -5.93 4.40 -0.79
N ILE A 60 -5.92 4.42 0.53
CA ILE A 60 -4.72 4.50 1.37
C ILE A 60 -4.59 3.22 2.19
N TYR A 61 -3.34 2.82 2.43
CA TYR A 61 -2.96 1.53 2.99
C TYR A 61 -2.08 1.73 4.22
N LYS A 62 -2.24 0.83 5.20
CA LYS A 62 -1.49 0.81 6.45
C LYS A 62 -1.20 -0.62 6.86
N PHE A 63 -0.11 -0.84 7.58
CA PHE A 63 0.19 -2.14 8.16
C PHE A 63 -0.92 -2.61 9.12
N LYS A 64 -1.25 -3.90 9.07
CA LYS A 64 -2.12 -4.56 10.04
C LYS A 64 -1.24 -5.08 11.18
N LYS A 65 -1.37 -4.49 12.37
CA LYS A 65 -0.63 -4.90 13.57
C LYS A 65 -1.15 -6.24 14.07
#